data_AF-A0A5S5CA05-F1
#
_entry.id   AF-A0A5S5CA05-F1
#
_cell.length_a   1.000
_cell.length_b   1.000
_cell.length_c   1.000
_cell.angle_alpha   90.00
_cell.angle_beta   90.00
_cell.angle_gamma   90.00
#
_symmetry.space_group_name_H-M   'P 1'
#
loop_
_entity.id
_entity.type
_entity.pdbx_description
1 polymer ?
#
loop_
_entity_poly.entity_id
_entity_poly.type
_entity_poly.pdbx_seq_one_letter_code
_entity_poly.pdbx_strand_id
1 'polypeptide(L)'
;MRTMIFMLLLGLGFLLTGCSEQPSLLTLKQVEESFDRQGIPLIPSPELAPNSIFRMTLRGVTPEGFSVNGDQLVTVYMLKSAKEVSKAVLEFEDNTAAAGVEDHNRYEAGNVFIFYGAEGIHKDERVDQAIERLRGMLK
;
A
#
# COMPACT_ATOMS: atom_id res chain seq x y z
N MET A 1 47.95 -11.84 40.90
CA MET A 1 47.74 -10.94 39.73
C MET A 1 47.47 -11.64 38.40
N ARG A 2 47.44 -12.98 38.29
CA ARG A 2 47.07 -13.70 37.04
C ARG A 2 45.58 -14.10 36.94
N THR A 3 44.84 -14.03 38.04
CA THR A 3 43.41 -14.40 38.12
C THR A 3 42.44 -13.23 37.94
N MET A 4 42.90 -11.98 38.04
CA MET A 4 42.04 -10.79 37.86
C MET A 4 41.82 -10.38 36.39
N ILE A 5 42.61 -10.92 35.44
CA ILE A 5 42.48 -10.59 34.01
C ILE A 5 41.36 -11.39 33.34
N PHE A 6 40.98 -12.56 33.88
CA PHE A 6 39.94 -13.40 33.29
C PHE A 6 38.51 -12.95 33.62
N MET A 7 38.30 -12.12 34.66
CA MET A 7 36.97 -11.58 34.97
C MET A 7 36.57 -10.38 34.11
N LEU A 8 37.51 -9.74 33.41
CA LEU A 8 37.20 -8.59 32.55
C LEU A 8 36.72 -8.98 31.14
N LEU A 9 36.85 -10.26 30.76
CA LEU A 9 36.50 -10.77 29.43
C LEU A 9 35.09 -11.38 29.32
N LEU A 10 34.35 -11.50 30.43
CA LEU A 10 33.03 -12.13 30.47
C LEU A 10 31.85 -11.14 30.43
N GLY A 11 32.12 -9.86 30.15
CA GLY A 11 31.13 -8.77 30.19
C GLY A 11 30.77 -8.15 28.84
N LEU A 12 31.19 -8.75 27.72
CA LEU A 12 31.04 -8.15 26.37
C LEU A 12 30.19 -9.02 25.42
N GLY A 13 29.24 -9.79 25.95
CA GLY A 13 28.60 -10.88 25.20
C GLY A 13 27.10 -10.78 24.90
N PHE A 14 26.35 -9.76 25.34
CA PHE A 14 24.87 -9.83 25.30
C PHE A 14 24.11 -8.55 24.89
N LEU A 15 24.73 -7.66 24.11
CA LEU A 15 24.00 -6.52 23.51
C LEU A 15 23.77 -6.68 22.00
N LEU A 16 23.64 -7.91 21.51
CA LEU A 16 22.96 -8.17 20.25
C LEU A 16 21.45 -8.23 20.53
N THR A 17 20.85 -7.08 20.87
CA THR A 17 19.41 -6.92 20.67
C THR A 17 19.21 -6.95 19.15
N GLY A 18 18.87 -8.12 18.61
CA GLY A 18 18.36 -8.21 17.26
C GLY A 18 17.14 -7.30 17.17
N CYS A 19 17.28 -6.16 16.48
CA CYS A 19 16.14 -5.46 15.92
C CYS A 19 15.46 -6.48 15.02
N SER A 20 14.40 -7.10 15.51
CA SER A 20 13.43 -7.75 14.65
C SER A 20 12.92 -6.66 13.72
N GLU A 21 13.37 -6.66 12.47
CA GLU A 21 12.84 -5.83 11.40
C GLU A 21 11.35 -6.17 11.28
N GLN A 22 10.51 -5.42 11.98
CA GLN A 22 9.08 -5.46 11.73
C GLN A 22 8.88 -4.97 10.29
N PRO A 23 8.08 -5.68 9.47
CA PRO A 23 7.79 -5.24 8.13
C PRO A 23 7.29 -3.79 8.17
N SER A 24 7.95 -2.89 7.46
CA SER A 24 7.53 -1.49 7.39
C SER A 24 6.15 -1.43 6.74
N LEU A 25 5.11 -1.15 7.53
CA LEU A 25 3.77 -0.92 7.00
C LEU A 25 3.69 0.51 6.49
N LEU A 26 3.17 0.67 5.27
CA LEU A 26 2.80 1.96 4.74
C LEU A 26 1.55 2.47 5.46
N THR A 27 1.52 3.79 5.63
CA THR A 27 0.37 4.56 6.12
C THR A 27 -0.32 5.26 4.96
N LEU A 28 -1.59 5.62 5.13
CA LEU A 28 -2.31 6.41 4.13
C LEU A 28 -1.57 7.72 3.83
N LYS A 29 -1.04 8.39 4.86
CA LYS A 29 -0.26 9.61 4.71
C LYS A 29 0.94 9.42 3.77
N GLN A 30 1.64 8.28 3.85
CA GLN A 30 2.74 8.00 2.93
C GLN A 30 2.27 7.79 1.49
N VAL A 31 1.07 7.22 1.30
CA VAL A 31 0.41 7.13 -0.02
C VAL A 31 0.14 8.53 -0.55
N GLU A 32 -0.55 9.38 0.23
CA GLU A 32 -0.86 10.76 -0.13
C GLU A 32 0.41 11.57 -0.46
N GLU A 33 1.42 11.52 0.41
CA GLU A 33 2.71 12.20 0.21
C GLU A 33 3.46 11.67 -1.03
N SER A 34 3.26 10.41 -1.43
CA SER A 34 3.88 9.86 -2.63
C SER A 34 3.25 10.45 -3.89
N PHE A 35 1.92 10.55 -3.93
CA PHE A 35 1.16 11.16 -5.02
C PHE A 35 1.40 12.67 -5.12
N ASP A 36 1.39 13.38 -3.99
CA ASP A 36 1.65 14.82 -3.91
C ASP A 36 3.03 15.18 -4.47
N ARG A 37 4.07 14.39 -4.17
CA ARG A 37 5.43 14.62 -4.71
C ARG A 37 5.54 14.45 -6.22
N GLN A 38 4.61 13.75 -6.86
CA GLN A 38 4.53 13.66 -8.31
C GLN A 38 3.64 14.75 -8.93
N GLY A 39 3.13 15.69 -8.12
CA GLY A 39 2.24 16.76 -8.58
C GLY A 39 0.85 16.27 -8.96
N ILE A 40 0.40 15.16 -8.38
CA ILE A 40 -0.95 14.58 -8.54
C ILE A 40 -1.58 14.30 -7.18
N PRO A 41 -1.82 15.35 -6.36
CA PRO A 41 -2.33 15.16 -5.01
C PRO A 41 -3.65 14.38 -5.02
N LEU A 42 -3.79 13.44 -4.07
CA LEU A 42 -5.05 12.73 -3.83
C LEU A 42 -6.04 13.69 -3.16
N ILE A 43 -7.15 13.95 -3.82
CA ILE A 43 -8.23 14.78 -3.27
C ILE A 43 -9.36 13.86 -2.82
N PRO A 44 -9.82 13.90 -1.55
CA PRO A 44 -10.92 13.04 -1.11
C PRO A 44 -12.14 13.17 -2.02
N SER A 45 -12.63 12.04 -2.54
CA SER A 45 -13.78 12.01 -3.44
C SER A 45 -14.91 11.17 -2.83
N PRO A 46 -15.92 11.81 -2.22
CA PRO A 46 -17.07 11.09 -1.67
C PRO A 46 -18.04 10.59 -2.76
N GLU A 47 -17.90 11.07 -4.00
CA GLU A 47 -18.92 11.00 -5.05
C GLU A 47 -19.07 9.65 -5.76
N LEU A 48 -18.21 8.67 -5.45
CA LEU A 48 -18.43 7.35 -6.01
C LEU A 48 -19.69 6.71 -5.44
N ALA A 49 -20.56 6.25 -6.34
CA ALA A 49 -21.70 5.42 -5.96
C ALA A 49 -21.25 4.27 -5.05
N PRO A 50 -21.93 4.04 -3.91
CA PRO A 50 -21.54 2.99 -2.94
C PRO A 50 -21.53 1.58 -3.54
N ASN A 51 -22.14 1.39 -4.72
CA ASN A 51 -22.18 0.13 -5.45
C ASN A 51 -21.10 0.01 -6.55
N SER A 52 -20.14 0.95 -6.61
CA SER A 52 -19.00 0.81 -7.52
C SER A 52 -18.17 -0.41 -7.14
N ILE A 53 -17.84 -1.24 -8.13
CA ILE A 53 -16.94 -2.39 -7.96
C ILE A 53 -15.59 -2.00 -7.33
N PHE A 54 -15.14 -0.77 -7.53
CA PHE A 54 -13.87 -0.25 -6.98
C PHE A 54 -13.97 0.23 -5.52
N ARG A 55 -15.18 0.20 -4.92
CA ARG A 55 -15.43 0.49 -3.49
C ARG A 55 -15.89 -0.72 -2.69
N MET A 56 -15.86 -1.92 -3.28
CA MET A 56 -16.27 -3.11 -2.57
C MET A 56 -15.40 -3.36 -1.34
N THR A 57 -16.01 -3.85 -0.28
CA THR A 57 -15.26 -4.26 0.91
C THR A 57 -14.51 -5.55 0.59
N LEU A 58 -13.18 -5.52 0.72
CA LEU A 58 -12.30 -6.67 0.52
C LEU A 58 -11.61 -6.99 1.84
N ARG A 59 -11.59 -8.26 2.26
CA ARG A 59 -10.97 -8.68 3.52
C ARG A 59 -11.49 -7.93 4.75
N GLY A 60 -12.73 -7.44 4.70
CA GLY A 60 -13.33 -6.59 5.74
C GLY A 60 -12.83 -5.14 5.77
N VAL A 61 -12.12 -4.70 4.73
CA VAL A 61 -11.62 -3.33 4.56
C VAL A 61 -12.38 -2.64 3.43
N THR A 62 -13.03 -1.53 3.75
CA THR A 62 -13.60 -0.60 2.76
C THR A 62 -12.51 0.37 2.33
N PRO A 63 -12.32 0.64 1.03
CA PRO A 63 -11.24 1.53 0.60
C PRO A 63 -11.58 2.99 0.83
N GLU A 64 -10.52 3.79 0.91
CA GLU A 64 -10.60 5.24 0.83
C GLU A 64 -10.62 5.69 -0.64
N GLY A 65 -11.51 6.62 -0.97
CA GLY A 65 -11.74 7.08 -2.34
C GLY A 65 -11.21 8.49 -2.56
N PHE A 66 -10.47 8.67 -3.65
CA PHE A 66 -9.84 9.93 -4.03
C PHE A 66 -10.06 10.22 -5.52
N SER A 67 -10.03 11.49 -5.89
CA SER A 67 -9.80 11.91 -7.26
C SER A 67 -8.38 12.43 -7.43
N VAL A 68 -7.82 12.19 -8.62
CA VAL A 68 -6.60 12.83 -9.11
C VAL A 68 -6.91 13.49 -10.44
N ASN A 69 -6.21 14.58 -10.75
CA ASN A 69 -6.41 15.34 -11.99
C ASN A 69 -7.88 15.77 -12.25
N GLY A 70 -8.67 15.96 -11.18
CA GLY A 70 -10.04 16.46 -11.25
C GLY A 70 -11.12 15.37 -11.27
N ASP A 71 -10.95 14.32 -12.06
CA ASP A 71 -11.99 13.32 -12.33
C ASP A 71 -11.53 11.85 -12.30
N GLN A 72 -10.22 11.61 -12.24
CA GLN A 72 -9.69 10.25 -12.30
C GLN A 72 -9.77 9.61 -10.91
N LEU A 73 -10.45 8.47 -10.84
CA LEU A 73 -10.64 7.77 -9.59
C LEU A 73 -9.36 7.04 -9.13
N VAL A 74 -9.05 7.19 -7.85
CA VAL A 74 -8.13 6.32 -7.11
C VAL A 74 -8.87 5.75 -5.90
N THR A 75 -8.84 4.43 -5.69
CA THR A 75 -9.27 3.83 -4.42
C THR A 75 -8.12 3.10 -3.76
N VAL A 76 -7.98 3.29 -2.45
CA VAL A 76 -6.84 2.84 -1.65
C VAL A 76 -7.32 1.93 -0.52
N TYR A 77 -6.84 0.69 -0.51
CA TYR A 77 -7.05 -0.27 0.57
C TYR A 77 -5.81 -0.32 1.46
N MET A 78 -5.98 0.01 2.73
CA MET A 78 -4.95 -0.14 3.76
C MET A 78 -5.14 -1.49 4.49
N LEU A 79 -4.41 -2.51 4.06
CA LEU A 79 -4.51 -3.86 4.60
C LEU A 79 -3.48 -4.08 5.72
N LYS A 80 -3.58 -5.23 6.40
CA LYS A 80 -2.71 -5.55 7.56
C LYS A 80 -1.32 -6.06 7.15
N SER A 81 -1.14 -6.49 5.91
CA SER A 81 0.14 -7.00 5.37
C SER A 81 0.06 -7.21 3.86
N ALA A 82 1.22 -7.44 3.22
CA ALA A 82 1.28 -7.88 1.81
C ALA A 82 0.56 -9.20 1.55
N LYS A 83 0.56 -10.12 2.52
CA LYS A 83 -0.20 -11.37 2.38
C LYS A 83 -1.71 -11.12 2.32
N GLU A 84 -2.22 -10.13 3.06
CA GLU A 84 -3.63 -9.75 2.97
C GLU A 84 -3.93 -8.97 1.68
N VAL A 85 -2.96 -8.23 1.11
CA VAL A 85 -3.07 -7.65 -0.24
C VAL A 85 -3.30 -8.76 -1.27
N SER A 86 -2.46 -9.79 -1.33
CA SER A 86 -2.64 -10.88 -2.30
C SER A 86 -3.99 -11.59 -2.15
N LYS A 87 -4.50 -11.74 -0.92
CA LYS A 87 -5.84 -12.30 -0.69
C LYS A 87 -6.96 -11.36 -1.12
N ALA A 88 -6.80 -10.05 -0.91
CA ALA A 88 -7.78 -9.05 -1.35
C ALA A 88 -7.87 -9.00 -2.89
N VAL A 89 -6.73 -9.16 -3.58
CA VAL A 89 -6.69 -9.25 -5.05
C VAL A 89 -7.48 -10.46 -5.53
N LEU A 90 -7.24 -11.65 -4.95
CA LEU A 90 -7.98 -12.86 -5.30
C LEU A 90 -9.48 -12.73 -5.00
N GLU A 91 -9.84 -12.16 -3.85
CA GLU A 91 -11.24 -11.91 -3.50
C GLU A 91 -11.92 -10.95 -4.50
N PHE A 92 -11.22 -9.90 -4.93
CA PHE A 92 -11.73 -9.00 -5.95
C PHE A 92 -11.94 -9.74 -7.28
N GLU A 93 -10.97 -10.55 -7.72
CA GLU A 93 -11.07 -11.33 -8.96
C GLU A 93 -12.24 -12.31 -8.91
N ASP A 94 -12.38 -13.07 -7.82
CA ASP A 94 -13.48 -14.02 -7.62
C ASP A 94 -14.86 -13.31 -7.64
N ASN A 95 -14.96 -12.16 -6.96
CA ASN A 95 -16.19 -11.39 -6.88
C ASN A 95 -16.56 -10.71 -8.22
N THR A 96 -15.59 -10.48 -9.10
CA THR A 96 -15.77 -9.75 -10.36
C THR A 96 -15.73 -10.64 -11.60
N ALA A 97 -15.35 -11.92 -11.45
CA ALA A 97 -15.18 -12.87 -12.56
C ALA A 97 -16.42 -12.98 -13.47
N ALA A 98 -17.63 -12.93 -12.92
CA ALA A 98 -18.88 -13.01 -13.67
C ALA A 98 -19.35 -11.66 -14.25
N ALA A 99 -18.77 -10.55 -13.79
CA ALA A 99 -19.22 -9.20 -14.11
C ALA A 99 -18.53 -8.60 -15.34
N GLY A 100 -17.53 -9.28 -15.93
CA GLY A 100 -16.84 -8.80 -17.13
C GLY A 100 -16.20 -7.42 -16.92
N VAL A 101 -15.61 -7.20 -15.74
CA VAL A 101 -15.05 -5.91 -15.33
C VAL A 101 -14.03 -5.41 -16.35
N GLU A 102 -14.22 -4.18 -16.83
CA GLU A 102 -13.32 -3.54 -17.79
C GLU A 102 -11.88 -3.41 -17.25
N ASP A 103 -10.93 -3.26 -18.18
CA ASP A 103 -9.52 -3.08 -17.87
C ASP A 103 -9.32 -1.88 -16.93
N HIS A 104 -8.79 -2.16 -15.75
CA HIS A 104 -8.50 -1.17 -14.72
C HIS A 104 -7.06 -1.35 -14.24
N ASN A 105 -6.42 -0.25 -13.85
CA ASN A 105 -5.06 -0.34 -13.34
C ASN A 105 -5.11 -0.74 -11.87
N ARG A 106 -4.36 -1.79 -11.54
CA ARG A 106 -4.19 -2.32 -10.19
C ARG A 106 -2.74 -2.21 -9.77
N TYR A 107 -2.52 -1.75 -8.55
CA TYR A 107 -1.18 -1.64 -7.98
C TYR A 107 -1.11 -2.19 -6.56
N GLU A 108 -0.02 -2.89 -6.29
CA GLU A 108 0.31 -3.42 -4.98
C GLU A 108 1.64 -2.83 -4.50
N ALA A 109 1.67 -2.38 -3.24
CA ALA A 109 2.87 -1.93 -2.55
C ALA A 109 2.76 -2.25 -1.05
N GLY A 110 3.50 -3.27 -0.59
CA GLY A 110 3.52 -3.64 0.83
C GLY A 110 2.13 -4.05 1.30
N ASN A 111 1.56 -3.31 2.26
CA ASN A 111 0.21 -3.53 2.78
C ASN A 111 -0.88 -2.70 2.07
N VAL A 112 -0.58 -2.11 0.92
CA VAL A 112 -1.48 -1.22 0.18
C VAL A 112 -1.89 -1.86 -1.15
N PHE A 113 -3.18 -1.82 -1.44
CA PHE A 113 -3.75 -2.20 -2.73
C PHE A 113 -4.51 -1.00 -3.32
N ILE A 114 -4.23 -0.65 -4.57
CA ILE A 114 -4.74 0.57 -5.21
C ILE A 114 -5.40 0.22 -6.54
N PHE A 115 -6.61 0.74 -6.75
CA PHE A 115 -7.23 0.82 -8.07
C PHE A 115 -7.07 2.24 -8.61
N TYR A 116 -6.77 2.34 -9.91
CA TYR A 116 -6.70 3.61 -10.62
C TYR A 116 -7.38 3.52 -11.97
N GLY A 117 -8.23 4.51 -12.23
CA GLY A 117 -8.96 4.69 -13.48
C GLY A 117 -10.42 4.26 -13.40
N ALA A 118 -11.23 4.94 -14.21
CA ALA A 118 -12.54 4.52 -14.65
C ALA A 118 -12.57 4.61 -16.19
N GLU A 119 -13.53 3.93 -16.82
CA GLU A 119 -13.65 3.70 -18.28
C GLU A 119 -13.16 4.87 -19.16
N GLY A 120 -12.31 4.57 -20.15
CA GLY A 120 -11.97 5.50 -21.24
C GLY A 120 -10.98 6.63 -20.93
N ILE A 121 -10.41 6.70 -19.72
CA ILE A 121 -9.49 7.77 -19.33
C ILE A 121 -8.02 7.38 -19.52
N HIS A 122 -7.23 8.29 -20.12
CA HIS A 122 -5.79 8.12 -20.30
C HIS A 122 -5.07 7.97 -18.95
N LYS A 123 -4.25 6.93 -18.83
CA LYS A 123 -3.42 6.67 -17.66
C LYS A 123 -2.38 7.78 -17.50
N ASP A 124 -2.33 8.41 -16.33
CA ASP A 124 -1.26 9.34 -15.97
C ASP A 124 -0.02 8.56 -15.49
N GLU A 125 1.08 8.65 -16.23
CA GLU A 125 2.35 7.97 -15.91
C GLU A 125 2.91 8.35 -14.53
N ARG A 126 2.53 9.52 -13.99
CA ARG A 126 2.93 9.96 -12.65
C ARG A 126 2.38 9.05 -11.56
N VAL A 127 1.28 8.33 -11.82
CA VAL A 127 0.76 7.31 -10.91
C VAL A 127 1.78 6.18 -10.76
N ASP A 128 2.35 5.66 -11.85
CA ASP A 128 3.39 4.62 -11.76
C ASP A 128 4.59 5.09 -10.94
N GLN A 129 5.00 6.34 -11.12
CA GLN A 129 6.10 6.94 -10.37
C GLN A 129 5.78 7.05 -8.87
N ALA A 130 4.54 7.39 -8.51
CA ALA A 130 4.09 7.41 -7.12
C ALA A 130 4.08 5.99 -6.53
N ILE A 131 3.68 4.97 -7.29
CA ILE A 131 3.71 3.57 -6.85
C ILE A 131 5.14 3.05 -6.66
N GLU A 132 6.04 3.32 -7.60
CA GLU A 132 7.45 2.93 -7.47
C GLU A 132 8.12 3.59 -6.27
N ARG A 133 7.77 4.84 -6.00
CA ARG A 133 8.21 5.53 -4.78
C ARG A 133 7.73 4.82 -3.51
N LEU A 134 6.48 4.36 -3.45
CA LEU A 134 5.97 3.59 -2.31
C LEU A 134 6.71 2.26 -2.15
N ARG A 135 6.96 1.54 -3.25
CA ARG A 135 7.75 0.30 -3.25
C ARG A 135 9.17 0.53 -2.77
N GLY A 136 9.75 1.70 -3.07
CA GLY A 136 11.07 2.11 -2.57
C GLY A 136 11.13 2.36 -1.06
N MET A 137 10.00 2.63 -0.40
CA MET A 137 9.94 2.81 1.07
C MET A 137 9.95 1.49 1.85
N LEU A 138 9.78 0.36 1.17
CA LEU A 138 9.68 -0.98 1.75
C LEU A 138 11.00 -1.77 1.71
N LYS A 139 12.08 -1.14 1.23
CA LYS A 139 13.40 -1.72 1.05
C LYS A 139 14.35 -1.34 2.16
#